data_AF-A0A6I7PIF7-F1
#
_entry.id   AF-A0A6I7PIF7-F1
#
_cell.length_a   1.000
_cell.length_b   1.000
_cell.length_c   1.000
_cell.angle_alpha   90.00
_cell.angle_beta   90.00
_cell.angle_gamma   90.00
#
_symmetry.space_group_name_H-M   'P 1'
#
loop_
_entity.id
_entity.type
_entity.pdbx_description
1 polymer ?
#
loop_
_entity_poly.entity_id
_entity_poly.type
_entity_poly.pdbx_seq_one_letter_code
_entity_poly.pdbx_strand_id
1 'polypeptide(L)' 'MAHRQAIYFAPAPTTDLHRFASAWLGRDAYTGEVLSQPLVEGIRAERLHALTASPRRYGFHATLKAPFRLADGT' A
#
# COMPACT_ATOMS: atom_id res chain seq x y z
N MET A 1 -17.68 -0.46 19.89
CA MET A 1 -17.86 -0.55 18.43
C MET A 1 -17.22 -1.84 17.94
N ALA A 2 -17.87 -2.62 17.08
CA ALA A 2 -17.28 -3.85 16.54
C ALA A 2 -16.20 -3.49 15.51
N HIS A 3 -14.93 -3.79 15.81
CA HIS A 3 -13.83 -3.57 14.89
C HIS A 3 -13.94 -4.52 13.68
N ARG A 4 -13.86 -3.97 12.45
CA ARG A 4 -13.72 -4.77 11.24
C ARG A 4 -12.24 -5.06 11.02
N GLN A 5 -11.89 -6.33 10.92
CA GLN A 5 -10.52 -6.78 10.69
C GLN A 5 -10.38 -7.34 9.29
N ALA A 6 -9.20 -7.22 8.69
CA ALA A 6 -8.89 -7.78 7.38
C ALA A 6 -7.47 -8.34 7.41
N ILE A 7 -7.19 -9.28 6.52
CA ILE A 7 -5.86 -9.89 6.37
C ILE A 7 -5.40 -9.65 4.95
N TYR A 8 -4.21 -9.09 4.81
CA TYR A 8 -3.60 -8.79 3.52
C TYR A 8 -2.23 -9.45 3.43
N PHE A 9 -1.85 -9.87 2.23
CA PHE A 9 -0.48 -10.23 1.91
C PHE A 9 0.29 -8.95 1.53
N ALA A 10 1.42 -8.73 2.19
CA ALA A 10 2.38 -7.70 1.81
C ALA A 10 3.65 -8.36 1.23
N PRO A 11 4.19 -7.89 0.10
CA PRO A 11 5.46 -8.37 -0.42
C PRO A 11 6.59 -8.14 0.60
N ALA A 12 7.56 -9.07 0.67
CA ALA A 12 8.68 -8.90 1.58
C ALA A 12 9.58 -7.72 1.14
N PRO A 13 10.18 -6.95 2.08
CA PRO A 13 10.92 -5.72 1.74
C PRO A 13 12.09 -5.91 0.78
N THR A 14 12.66 -7.11 0.73
CA THR A 14 13.80 -7.46 -0.12
C THR A 14 13.41 -7.81 -1.56
N THR A 15 12.12 -7.89 -1.87
CA THR A 15 11.62 -8.31 -3.19
C THR A 15 11.57 -7.15 -4.20
N ASP A 16 11.70 -7.48 -5.49
CA ASP A 16 11.53 -6.49 -6.57
C ASP A 16 10.11 -5.91 -6.60
N LEU A 17 9.10 -6.71 -6.25
CA LEU A 17 7.72 -6.25 -6.19
C LEU A 17 7.52 -5.17 -5.13
N HIS A 18 8.13 -5.32 -3.94
CA HIS A 18 8.10 -4.28 -2.91
C HIS A 18 8.77 -3.00 -3.38
N ARG A 19 9.97 -3.10 -3.96
CA ARG A 19 10.72 -1.94 -4.47
C ARG A 19 9.94 -1.19 -5.56
N PHE A 20 9.45 -1.94 -6.56
CA PHE A 20 8.67 -1.39 -7.67
C PHE A 20 7.43 -0.65 -7.14
N ALA A 21 6.66 -1.30 -6.28
CA ALA A 21 5.42 -0.72 -5.79
C ALA A 21 5.66 0.48 -4.86
N SER A 22 6.70 0.43 -4.02
CA SER A 22 7.06 1.54 -3.13
C SER A 22 7.46 2.79 -3.91
N ALA A 23 8.23 2.63 -5.00
CA ALA A 23 8.56 3.72 -5.91
C ALA A 23 7.31 4.31 -6.58
N TRP A 24 6.42 3.46 -7.10
CA TRP A 24 5.15 3.92 -7.72
C TRP A 24 4.23 4.65 -6.73
N LEU A 25 4.15 4.16 -5.50
CA LEU A 25 3.35 4.78 -4.45
C LEU A 25 4.01 6.03 -3.86
N GLY A 26 5.34 6.17 -3.96
CA GLY A 26 6.10 7.30 -3.43
C GLY A 26 6.42 7.20 -1.93
N ARG A 27 6.36 5.98 -1.37
CA ARG A 27 6.74 5.69 0.02
C ARG A 27 7.03 4.20 0.17
N ASP A 28 8.08 3.88 0.91
CA ASP A 28 8.30 2.52 1.40
C ASP A 28 7.40 2.25 2.61
N ALA A 29 6.50 1.27 2.51
CA ALA A 29 5.57 0.96 3.59
C ALA A 29 6.22 0.29 4.81
N TYR A 30 7.38 -0.34 4.63
CA TYR A 30 8.14 -1.03 5.66
C TYR A 30 9.05 -0.08 6.44
N THR A 31 9.84 0.76 5.75
CA THR A 31 10.76 1.72 6.40
C THR A 31 10.11 3.07 6.70
N GLY A 32 9.09 3.44 5.92
CA GLY A 32 8.42 4.73 6.00
C GLY A 32 9.05 5.84 5.17
N GLU A 33 10.17 5.57 4.50
CA GLU A 33 10.88 6.56 3.68
C GLU A 33 10.02 7.06 2.53
N VAL A 34 10.09 8.37 2.27
CA VAL A 34 9.46 8.99 1.10
C VAL A 34 10.35 8.76 -0.11
N LEU A 35 9.76 8.28 -1.20
CA LEU A 35 10.47 7.93 -2.41
C LEU A 35 10.01 8.80 -3.59
N SER A 36 10.92 9.08 -4.52
CA SER A 36 10.57 9.71 -5.79
C SER A 36 9.72 8.76 -6.62
N GLN A 37 8.57 9.25 -7.09
CA GLN A 37 7.69 8.51 -8.01
C GLN A 37 8.24 8.56 -9.44
N PRO A 38 7.94 7.56 -10.28
CA PRO A 38 8.34 7.59 -11.68
C PRO A 38 7.65 8.71 -12.45
N LEU A 39 8.30 9.20 -13.50
CA LEU A 39 7.67 10.06 -14.50
C LEU A 39 6.88 9.17 -15.46
N VAL A 40 5.62 9.53 -15.70
CA VAL A 40 4.73 8.79 -16.60
C VAL A 40 4.28 9.74 -17.69
N GLU A 41 4.61 9.42 -18.94
CA GLU A 41 4.24 10.24 -20.11
C GLU A 41 2.73 10.50 -20.14
N GLY A 42 2.33 11.75 -20.39
CA GLY A 42 0.92 12.17 -20.34
C GLY A 42 0.31 12.31 -18.93
N ILE A 43 1.04 12.02 -17.83
CA ILE A 43 0.56 12.22 -16.45
C ILE A 43 1.53 13.14 -15.71
N ARG A 44 1.05 14.34 -15.33
CA ARG A 44 1.84 15.26 -14.51
C ARG A 44 2.18 14.64 -13.15
N ALA A 45 3.38 14.92 -12.62
CA ALA A 45 3.86 14.35 -11.37
C ALA A 45 2.89 14.57 -10.19
N GLU A 46 2.31 15.76 -10.06
CA GLU A 46 1.37 16.08 -8.99
C GLU A 46 0.06 15.28 -9.13
N ARG A 47 -0.33 14.95 -10.37
CA ARG A 47 -1.51 14.11 -10.61
C ARG A 47 -1.25 12.68 -10.17
N LEU A 48 -0.10 12.09 -10.52
CA LEU A 48 0.28 10.76 -10.04
C LEU A 48 0.36 10.74 -8.50
N HIS A 49 0.97 11.76 -7.90
CA HIS A 49 1.05 11.90 -6.45
C HIS A 49 -0.33 11.95 -5.79
N ALA A 50 -1.28 12.67 -6.37
CA ALA A 50 -2.65 12.75 -5.86
C ALA A 50 -3.39 11.40 -6.00
N LEU A 51 -3.25 10.71 -7.14
CA LEU A 51 -3.90 9.43 -7.41
C LEU A 51 -3.45 8.33 -6.43
N THR A 52 -2.18 8.35 -6.01
CA THR A 52 -1.63 7.34 -5.09
C THR A 52 -1.71 7.73 -3.62
N ALA A 53 -2.30 8.88 -3.27
CA ALA A 53 -2.31 9.40 -1.89
C ALA A 53 -2.91 8.42 -0.86
N SER A 54 -4.04 7.78 -1.19
CA SER A 54 -4.65 6.78 -0.31
C SER A 54 -3.80 5.51 -0.19
N PRO A 55 -3.42 4.83 -1.30
CA PRO A 55 -2.63 3.61 -1.23
C PRO A 55 -1.20 3.77 -0.71
N ARG A 56 -0.59 4.94 -0.83
CA ARG A 56 0.73 5.23 -0.25
C ARG A 56 0.79 4.98 1.27
N ARG A 57 -0.32 5.18 1.97
CA ARG A 57 -0.37 5.03 3.43
C ARG A 57 -0.20 3.57 3.87
N TYR A 58 -0.79 2.64 3.13
CA TYR A 58 -0.87 1.24 3.50
C TYR A 58 0.00 0.31 2.63
N GLY A 59 0.60 0.82 1.55
CA GLY A 59 1.48 0.05 0.69
C GLY A 59 0.75 -0.90 -0.25
N PHE A 60 1.49 -1.49 -1.18
CA PHE A 60 0.94 -2.47 -2.11
C PHE A 60 0.71 -3.81 -1.41
N HIS A 61 -0.47 -4.39 -1.62
CA HIS A 61 -0.87 -5.63 -0.95
C HIS A 61 -1.95 -6.36 -1.74
N ALA A 62 -2.11 -7.65 -1.45
CA ALA A 62 -3.22 -8.47 -1.94
C ALA A 62 -4.17 -8.82 -0.78
N THR A 63 -5.47 -8.92 -1.07
CA THR A 63 -6.45 -9.33 -0.05
C THR A 63 -6.39 -10.83 0.15
N LEU A 64 -6.04 -11.29 1.36
CA LEU A 64 -6.18 -12.69 1.76
C LEU A 64 -7.55 -12.96 2.40
N LYS A 65 -8.00 -12.03 3.25
CA LYS A 65 -9.33 -12.06 3.85
C LYS A 65 -9.91 -10.64 3.89
N ALA A 66 -11.04 -10.47 3.19
CA ALA A 66 -11.79 -9.22 3.17
C ALA A 66 -12.30 -8.85 4.57
N PRO A 67 -12.63 -7.57 4.83
CA PRO A 67 -13.00 -7.12 6.16
C PRO A 67 -14.17 -7.90 6.80
N PHE A 68 -13.92 -8.49 7.96
CA PHE A 68 -14.82 -9.36 8.73
C PHE A 68 -14.89 -8.91 10.21
N ARG A 69 -15.82 -9.47 10.97
CA ARG A 69 -15.86 -9.33 12.44
C ARG A 69 -15.27 -10.56 13.09
N LEU A 70 -14.53 -10.39 14.19
CA LEU A 70 -14.14 -11.53 15.01
C LEU A 70 -15.37 -12.21 15.60
N ALA A 71 -15.23 -13.51 15.86
CA ALA A 71 -16.17 -14.22 16.71
C ALA A 71 -16.06 -13.66 18.14
N ASP A 72 -17.16 -13.75 18.90
CA ASP A 72 -17.12 -13.51 20.34
C ASP A 72 -16.18 -14.54 21.00
N GLY A 73 -15.45 -14.10 22.01
CA GLY A 73 -14.42 -14.94 22.66
C GLY A 73 -15.01 -16.18 23.34
N THR A 74 -14.16 -17.17 23.56
CA THR A 74 -14.36 -18.28 24.51
C THR A 74 -13.71 -17.97 25.83
#